data_AF-A0A1V6FV16-F1
#
_entry.id   AF-A0A1V6FV16-F1
#
_cell.length_a   1.000
_cell.length_b   1.000
_cell.length_c   1.000
_cell.angle_alpha   90.00
_cell.angle_beta   90.00
_cell.angle_gamma   90.00
#
_symmetry.space_group_name_H-M   'P 1'
#
loop_
_entity.id
_entity.type
_entity.pdbx_description
1 polymer ?
#
loop_
_entity_poly.entity_id
_entity_poly.type
_entity_poly.pdbx_seq_one_letter_code
_entity_poly.pdbx_strand_id
1 'polypeptide(L)'
;MSEAMEFRRVGDTYEKKITSVAANGSTYSCWQQVRRETIIDDRGREYLRTIPSYDNGVVVPSHTDYQDTIEKCVNRYHPLSYNVNEGSFPTWESLVKQVFGEQESMGWEYLATLYQNPLQILPILCLVSEENGTGKTTFANALENLFGQNVGFYGQQDLSSQFNTWMSSLVAVFEEINETETTLNKLKAASTARSVTINAKYQQPYTFNPFVKIILLSNNEKTFIRANRNDIRFWVRKLSPLAAYDHNFEKNLKLETPAVAYYLSTYVLREPRSRMYFSPQEIETEALRLVVKESQSNCVKELSEFIADSLEDADPFLATTLDLFDLLDKHYTRSEIKQALQNDFCLSPSVNPVRYTTISGLSKTGRVYTFTGNMLQSLRQSYTLI
;
A
#
# COMPACT_ATOMS: atom_id res chain seq x y z
N MET A 1 21.73 -37.84 13.66
CA MET A 1 20.59 -37.00 13.23
C MET A 1 19.59 -37.94 12.57
N SER A 2 18.42 -38.15 13.18
CA SER A 2 17.40 -39.05 12.62
C SER A 2 16.96 -38.56 11.24
N GLU A 3 16.95 -39.45 10.24
CA GLU A 3 16.51 -39.22 8.83
C GLU A 3 15.03 -38.77 8.68
N ALA A 4 14.35 -38.39 9.77
CA ALA A 4 12.90 -38.29 9.85
C ALA A 4 12.26 -37.01 9.28
N MET A 5 13.02 -36.07 8.69
CA MET A 5 12.44 -34.79 8.21
C MET A 5 13.01 -34.27 6.87
N GLU A 6 13.55 -35.15 6.01
CA GLU A 6 14.03 -34.74 4.68
C GLU A 6 12.86 -34.54 3.68
N PHE A 7 11.77 -35.30 3.83
CA PHE A 7 10.62 -35.26 2.94
C PHE A 7 9.32 -35.03 3.71
N ARG A 8 8.34 -34.43 3.04
CA ARG A 8 6.95 -34.36 3.50
C ARG A 8 5.99 -34.53 2.34
N ARG A 9 4.84 -35.11 2.61
CA ARG A 9 3.72 -35.17 1.66
C ARG A 9 2.69 -34.13 2.06
N VAL A 10 2.30 -33.25 1.15
CA VAL A 10 1.24 -32.24 1.35
C VAL A 10 0.17 -32.48 0.29
N GLY A 11 -1.00 -32.94 0.73
CA GLY A 11 -2.04 -33.44 -0.17
C GLY A 11 -1.51 -34.57 -1.06
N ASP A 12 -1.53 -34.34 -2.38
CA ASP A 12 -1.04 -35.31 -3.38
C ASP A 12 0.39 -35.05 -3.84
N THR A 13 1.03 -34.01 -3.30
CA THR A 13 2.38 -33.61 -3.69
C THR A 13 3.41 -34.01 -2.64
N TYR A 14 4.62 -34.33 -3.09
CA TYR A 14 5.76 -34.58 -2.21
C TYR A 14 6.73 -33.41 -2.31
N GLU A 15 7.29 -33.04 -1.17
CA GLU A 15 8.27 -31.96 -1.06
C GLU A 15 9.52 -32.48 -0.35
N LYS A 16 10.68 -32.05 -0.84
CA LYS A 16 11.98 -32.32 -0.24
C LYS A 16 12.55 -31.04 0.35
N LYS A 17 13.08 -31.12 1.57
CA LYS A 17 13.86 -30.04 2.15
C LYS A 17 15.24 -30.05 1.49
N ILE A 18 15.55 -28.99 0.75
CA ILE A 18 16.84 -28.81 0.10
C ILE A 18 17.60 -27.68 0.78
N THR A 19 18.92 -27.81 0.83
CA THR A 19 19.82 -26.71 1.20
C THR A 19 20.39 -26.15 -0.10
N SER A 20 20.01 -24.92 -0.41
CA SER A 20 20.50 -24.18 -1.58
C SER A 20 21.53 -23.13 -1.14
N VAL A 21 22.25 -22.56 -2.11
CA VAL A 21 23.28 -21.55 -1.90
C VAL A 21 22.90 -20.28 -2.67
N ALA A 22 22.82 -19.15 -1.98
CA ALA A 22 22.58 -17.86 -2.60
C ALA A 22 23.83 -17.32 -3.31
N ALA A 23 23.67 -16.30 -4.15
CA ALA A 23 24.78 -15.71 -4.90
C ALA A 23 25.94 -15.19 -4.02
N ASN A 24 25.65 -14.82 -2.77
CA ASN A 24 26.64 -14.40 -1.78
C ASN A 24 27.30 -15.57 -1.01
N GLY A 25 27.03 -16.82 -1.40
CA GLY A 25 27.58 -18.02 -0.75
C GLY A 25 26.85 -18.45 0.54
N SER A 26 25.85 -17.71 1.01
CA SER A 26 25.05 -18.12 2.17
C SER A 26 24.15 -19.31 1.83
N THR A 27 24.05 -20.26 2.76
CA THR A 27 23.16 -21.42 2.64
C THR A 27 21.78 -21.07 3.17
N TYR A 28 20.73 -21.55 2.50
CA TYR A 28 19.35 -21.45 2.99
C TYR A 28 18.61 -22.76 2.72
N SER A 29 17.67 -23.09 3.59
CA SER A 29 16.80 -24.26 3.39
C SER A 29 15.48 -23.83 2.75
N CYS A 30 15.04 -24.56 1.72
CA CYS A 30 13.72 -24.39 1.14
C CYS A 30 13.08 -25.74 0.84
N TRP A 31 11.75 -25.74 0.68
CA TRP A 31 10.99 -26.92 0.29
C TRP A 31 10.76 -26.89 -1.21
N GLN A 32 11.19 -27.93 -1.91
CA GLN A 32 11.00 -28.07 -3.35
C GLN A 32 10.09 -29.26 -3.64
N GLN A 33 9.16 -29.08 -4.57
CA GLN A 33 8.31 -30.18 -5.04
C GLN A 33 9.16 -31.24 -5.76
N VAL A 34 8.96 -32.50 -5.40
CA VAL A 34 9.64 -33.66 -6.00
C VAL A 34 8.59 -34.65 -6.49
N ARG A 35 8.88 -35.33 -7.61
CA ARG A 35 8.00 -36.37 -8.14
C ARG A 35 8.06 -37.61 -7.25
N ARG A 36 6.93 -38.29 -7.12
CA ARG A 36 6.84 -39.53 -6.35
C ARG A 36 7.81 -40.59 -6.87
N GLU A 37 7.95 -40.70 -8.19
CA GLU A 37 8.84 -41.65 -8.86
C GLU A 37 10.30 -41.41 -8.48
N THR A 38 10.75 -40.15 -8.43
CA THR A 38 12.12 -39.80 -8.01
C THR A 38 12.42 -40.27 -6.59
N ILE A 39 11.46 -40.16 -5.67
CA ILE A 39 11.63 -40.65 -4.30
C ILE A 39 11.72 -42.18 -4.27
N ILE A 40 10.94 -42.86 -5.11
CA ILE A 40 10.99 -44.33 -5.23
C ILE A 40 12.32 -44.79 -5.81
N ASP A 41 12.83 -44.11 -6.83
CA ASP A 41 14.11 -44.43 -7.47
C ASP A 41 15.28 -44.23 -6.50
N ASP A 42 15.23 -43.17 -5.67
CA ASP A 42 16.31 -42.81 -4.74
C ASP A 42 16.29 -43.62 -3.43
N ARG A 43 15.11 -43.90 -2.87
CA ARG A 43 14.94 -44.45 -1.50
C ARG A 43 14.07 -45.72 -1.44
N GLY A 44 13.50 -46.16 -2.55
CA GLY A 44 12.63 -47.32 -2.63
C GLY A 44 11.17 -47.04 -2.25
N ARG A 45 10.26 -47.93 -2.69
CA ARG A 45 8.80 -47.76 -2.52
C ARG A 45 8.33 -47.78 -1.07
N GLU A 46 8.98 -48.56 -0.22
CA GLU A 46 8.62 -48.68 1.20
C GLU A 46 8.89 -47.40 1.98
N TYR A 47 9.87 -46.59 1.55
CA TYR A 47 10.19 -45.31 2.18
C TYR A 47 9.03 -44.31 2.12
N LEU A 48 8.15 -44.40 1.11
CA LEU A 48 6.97 -43.53 1.03
C LEU A 48 6.04 -43.65 2.24
N ARG A 49 6.05 -44.77 2.96
CA ARG A 49 5.23 -44.99 4.16
C ARG A 49 5.78 -44.29 5.40
N THR A 50 7.07 -43.93 5.42
CA THR A 50 7.71 -43.26 6.55
C THR A 50 7.63 -41.73 6.44
N ILE A 51 7.27 -41.21 5.27
CA ILE A 51 7.16 -39.76 5.00
C ILE A 51 5.95 -39.19 5.73
N PRO A 52 6.12 -38.15 6.59
CA PRO A 52 5.01 -37.46 7.22
C PRO A 52 4.04 -36.88 6.19
N SER A 53 2.74 -37.09 6.40
CA SER A 53 1.67 -36.63 5.52
C SER A 53 0.84 -35.53 6.17
N TYR A 54 0.54 -34.51 5.38
CA TYR A 54 -0.26 -33.36 5.74
C TYR A 54 -1.39 -33.20 4.72
N ASP A 55 -2.54 -32.68 5.17
CA ASP A 55 -3.73 -32.55 4.35
C ASP A 55 -3.58 -31.42 3.32
N ASN A 56 -3.06 -30.26 3.74
CA ASN A 56 -2.84 -29.12 2.84
C ASN A 56 -1.76 -28.13 3.36
N GLY A 57 -1.42 -27.13 2.56
CA GLY A 57 -0.70 -25.94 3.00
C GLY A 57 -1.67 -24.83 3.44
N VAL A 58 -1.37 -24.17 4.55
CA VAL A 58 -2.09 -22.98 5.04
C VAL A 58 -1.11 -21.83 5.24
N VAL A 59 -1.60 -20.59 5.30
CA VAL A 59 -0.78 -19.43 5.69
C VAL A 59 -1.42 -18.80 6.91
N VAL A 60 -0.81 -19.02 8.08
CA VAL A 60 -1.26 -18.42 9.33
C VAL A 60 -0.12 -17.57 9.87
N PRO A 61 -0.23 -16.24 9.81
CA PRO A 61 0.86 -15.36 10.19
C PRO A 61 0.94 -15.22 11.71
N SER A 62 2.10 -15.52 12.25
CA SER A 62 2.42 -15.31 13.67
C SER A 62 3.94 -15.20 13.82
N HIS A 63 4.40 -14.16 14.52
CA HIS A 63 5.82 -13.96 14.83
C HIS A 63 6.19 -14.38 16.24
N THR A 64 5.22 -14.36 17.16
CA THR A 64 5.41 -14.65 18.58
C THR A 64 5.04 -16.08 18.96
N ASP A 65 4.03 -16.64 18.30
CA ASP A 65 3.58 -18.03 18.47
C ASP A 65 3.54 -18.73 17.10
N TYR A 66 4.72 -18.82 16.46
CA TYR A 66 4.84 -19.48 15.18
C TYR A 66 4.73 -21.00 15.33
N GLN A 67 3.96 -21.63 14.46
CA GLN A 67 3.84 -23.09 14.39
C GLN A 67 4.10 -23.55 12.95
N ASP A 68 5.05 -24.47 12.77
CA ASP A 68 5.37 -25.09 11.48
C ASP A 68 4.20 -25.93 10.93
N THR A 69 3.40 -26.49 11.83
CA THR A 69 2.24 -27.33 11.52
C THR A 69 1.06 -26.86 12.34
N ILE A 70 -0.09 -26.71 11.68
CA ILE A 70 -1.36 -26.32 12.30
C ILE A 70 -2.33 -27.45 12.02
N GLU A 71 -2.70 -28.18 13.07
CA GLU A 71 -3.47 -29.42 12.99
C GLU A 71 -2.80 -30.44 12.05
N LYS A 72 -3.33 -30.65 10.84
CA LYS A 72 -2.78 -31.52 9.80
C LYS A 72 -2.25 -30.77 8.59
N CYS A 73 -2.12 -29.45 8.70
CA CYS A 73 -1.68 -28.60 7.61
C CYS A 73 -0.28 -28.03 7.86
N VAL A 74 0.50 -27.91 6.80
CA VAL A 74 1.80 -27.24 6.84
C VAL A 74 1.58 -25.74 6.77
N ASN A 75 2.18 -25.00 7.71
CA ASN A 75 2.19 -23.54 7.61
C ASN A 75 3.24 -23.10 6.57
N ARG A 76 2.79 -22.31 5.60
CA ARG A 76 3.63 -21.71 4.55
C ARG A 76 4.10 -20.31 4.93
N TYR A 77 3.62 -19.77 6.05
CA TYR A 77 4.22 -18.60 6.67
C TYR A 77 5.64 -18.93 7.14
N HIS A 78 6.58 -18.00 7.00
CA HIS A 78 7.98 -18.25 7.30
C HIS A 78 8.32 -17.83 8.74
N PRO A 79 9.04 -18.67 9.51
CA PRO A 79 9.54 -18.26 10.81
C PRO A 79 10.62 -17.19 10.66
N LEU A 80 10.78 -16.36 11.69
CA LEU A 80 11.87 -15.41 11.78
C LEU A 80 13.20 -16.15 11.99
N SER A 81 14.28 -15.65 11.39
CA SER A 81 15.60 -16.31 11.36
C SER A 81 16.53 -15.90 12.50
N TYR A 82 16.07 -15.02 13.40
CA TYR A 82 16.84 -14.45 14.50
C TYR A 82 16.11 -14.64 15.82
N ASN A 83 16.87 -14.65 16.92
CA ASN A 83 16.31 -14.66 18.26
C ASN A 83 16.11 -13.23 18.74
N VAL A 84 14.92 -12.92 19.24
CA VAL A 84 14.57 -11.62 19.82
C VAL A 84 15.39 -11.39 21.09
N ASN A 85 16.06 -10.25 21.21
CA ASN A 85 16.88 -9.88 22.37
C ASN A 85 16.81 -8.38 22.60
N GLU A 86 16.89 -7.93 23.85
CA GLU A 86 16.99 -6.51 24.17
C GLU A 86 18.30 -5.90 23.67
N GLY A 87 18.27 -4.64 23.25
CA GLY A 87 19.45 -3.92 22.78
C GLY A 87 19.11 -2.53 22.22
N SER A 88 20.14 -1.79 21.82
CA SER A 88 19.99 -0.49 21.15
C SER A 88 19.82 -0.65 19.65
N PHE A 89 19.06 0.24 19.02
CA PHE A 89 18.82 0.24 17.57
C PHE A 89 18.82 1.65 16.94
N PRO A 90 19.89 2.44 17.13
CA PRO A 90 19.93 3.84 16.67
C PRO A 90 19.79 4.00 15.15
N THR A 91 20.25 3.02 14.36
CA THR A 91 20.14 3.06 12.89
C THR A 91 18.69 2.93 12.46
N TRP A 92 17.92 2.06 13.14
CA TRP A 92 16.48 1.95 12.92
C TRP A 92 15.71 3.19 13.38
N GLU A 93 16.05 3.78 14.52
CA GLU A 93 15.46 5.06 14.95
C GLU A 93 15.65 6.14 13.89
N SER A 94 16.87 6.26 13.38
CA SER A 94 17.17 7.19 12.28
C SER A 94 16.37 6.88 11.02
N LEU A 95 16.21 5.60 10.65
CA LEU A 95 15.47 5.20 9.47
C LEU A 95 13.96 5.49 9.60
N VAL A 96 13.35 5.13 10.73
CA VAL A 96 11.92 5.38 10.97
C VAL A 96 11.65 6.88 11.00
N LYS A 97 12.51 7.65 11.66
CA LYS A 97 12.41 9.11 11.65
C LYS A 97 12.56 9.70 10.24
N GLN A 98 13.48 9.18 9.43
CA GLN A 98 13.65 9.63 8.04
C GLN A 98 12.40 9.36 7.18
N VAL A 99 11.77 8.20 7.33
CA VAL A 99 10.61 7.78 6.52
C VAL A 99 9.33 8.49 6.96
N PHE A 100 9.11 8.56 8.27
CA PHE A 100 7.83 9.00 8.83
C PHE A 100 7.86 10.44 9.36
N GLY A 101 9.03 11.06 9.51
CA GLY A 101 9.18 12.47 9.88
C GLY A 101 8.42 12.85 11.14
N GLU A 102 7.53 13.84 11.01
CA GLU A 102 6.63 14.29 12.07
C GLU A 102 5.65 13.21 12.56
N GLN A 103 5.47 12.14 11.77
CA GLN A 103 4.62 10.99 12.08
C GLN A 103 5.43 9.78 12.57
N GLU A 104 6.66 9.97 13.07
CA GLU A 104 7.53 8.90 13.58
C GLU A 104 6.81 7.92 14.52
N SER A 105 6.00 8.45 15.45
CA SER A 105 5.22 7.62 16.38
C SER A 105 4.24 6.67 15.67
N MET A 106 3.57 7.13 14.60
CA MET A 106 2.71 6.28 13.77
C MET A 106 3.51 5.25 12.98
N GLY A 107 4.74 5.58 12.57
CA GLY A 107 5.66 4.64 11.93
C GLY A 107 6.01 3.46 12.83
N TRP A 108 6.32 3.73 14.09
CA TRP A 108 6.52 2.68 15.09
C TRP A 108 5.25 1.87 15.36
N GLU A 109 4.09 2.54 15.44
CA GLU A 109 2.80 1.88 15.61
C GLU A 109 2.47 0.95 14.43
N TYR A 110 2.80 1.35 13.20
CA TYR A 110 2.66 0.55 11.98
C TYR A 110 3.55 -0.70 12.03
N LEU A 111 4.83 -0.54 12.37
CA LEU A 111 5.79 -1.66 12.49
C LEU A 111 5.39 -2.62 13.62
N ALA A 112 4.97 -2.10 14.76
CA ALA A 112 4.51 -2.89 15.90
C ALA A 112 3.22 -3.66 15.55
N THR A 113 2.31 -3.04 14.79
CA THR A 113 1.10 -3.71 14.29
C THR A 113 1.44 -4.85 13.32
N LEU A 114 2.40 -4.65 12.40
CA LEU A 114 2.89 -5.73 11.54
C LEU A 114 3.46 -6.91 12.35
N TYR A 115 4.17 -6.61 13.43
CA TYR A 115 4.82 -7.60 14.27
C TYR A 115 3.84 -8.36 15.17
N GLN A 116 3.05 -7.64 15.97
CA GLN A 116 2.17 -8.23 16.98
C GLN A 116 0.82 -8.72 16.41
N ASN A 117 0.26 -7.98 15.45
CA ASN A 117 -1.09 -8.19 14.92
C ASN A 117 -1.08 -8.29 13.38
N PRO A 118 -0.43 -9.32 12.80
CA PRO A 118 -0.25 -9.42 11.35
C PRO A 118 -1.56 -9.59 10.56
N LEU A 119 -2.71 -9.79 11.19
CA LEU A 119 -4.02 -9.80 10.52
C LEU A 119 -4.70 -8.41 10.48
N GLN A 120 -4.21 -7.44 11.26
CA GLN A 120 -4.76 -6.09 11.27
C GLN A 120 -4.57 -5.43 9.91
N ILE A 121 -5.65 -4.85 9.38
CA ILE A 121 -5.60 -4.07 8.13
C ILE A 121 -4.89 -2.74 8.42
N LEU A 122 -3.95 -2.38 7.56
CA LEU A 122 -3.20 -1.13 7.59
C LEU A 122 -3.36 -0.39 6.25
N PRO A 123 -3.19 0.94 6.21
CA PRO A 123 -3.21 1.69 4.97
C PRO A 123 -2.07 1.25 4.03
N ILE A 124 -2.29 1.47 2.74
CA ILE A 124 -1.24 1.35 1.72
C ILE A 124 -0.24 2.48 1.96
N LEU A 125 0.98 2.12 2.33
CA LEU A 125 2.05 3.08 2.59
C LEU A 125 2.71 3.43 1.25
N CYS A 126 2.70 4.71 0.87
CA CYS A 126 3.33 5.18 -0.35
C CYS A 126 4.53 6.04 0.02
N LEU A 127 5.74 5.59 -0.31
CA LEU A 127 6.96 6.36 -0.12
C LEU A 127 7.34 6.99 -1.45
N VAL A 128 7.38 8.32 -1.48
CA VAL A 128 7.63 9.09 -2.71
C VAL A 128 8.79 10.05 -2.55
N SER A 129 9.60 10.19 -3.58
CA SER A 129 10.58 11.27 -3.70
C SER A 129 11.06 11.43 -5.13
N GLU A 130 11.17 12.66 -5.64
CA GLU A 130 11.79 12.92 -6.95
C GLU A 130 13.29 12.59 -6.97
N GLU A 131 13.95 12.70 -5.82
CA GLU A 131 15.38 12.47 -5.66
C GLU A 131 15.69 11.00 -5.33
N ASN A 132 16.87 10.55 -5.75
CA ASN A 132 17.44 9.25 -5.42
C ASN A 132 18.11 9.28 -4.04
N GLY A 133 18.28 8.10 -3.41
CA GLY A 133 19.02 8.00 -2.15
C GLY A 133 18.29 8.60 -0.95
N THR A 134 16.95 8.61 -0.96
CA THR A 134 16.11 9.14 0.12
C THR A 134 15.76 8.12 1.21
N GLY A 135 16.15 6.85 1.01
CA GLY A 135 15.90 5.75 1.95
C GLY A 135 14.68 4.88 1.65
N LYS A 136 13.97 5.08 0.52
CA LYS A 136 12.80 4.26 0.11
C LYS A 136 13.11 2.76 0.08
N THR A 137 14.07 2.35 -0.75
CA THR A 137 14.49 0.95 -0.89
C THR A 137 15.18 0.46 0.38
N THR A 138 15.93 1.32 1.08
CA THR A 138 16.54 0.98 2.36
C THR A 138 15.50 0.59 3.41
N PHE A 139 14.36 1.29 3.47
CA PHE A 139 13.25 0.92 4.35
C PHE A 139 12.63 -0.43 3.98
N ALA A 140 12.39 -0.68 2.68
CA ALA A 140 11.89 -1.96 2.23
C ALA A 140 12.86 -3.13 2.55
N ASN A 141 14.15 -2.93 2.35
CA ASN A 141 15.19 -3.90 2.73
C ASN A 141 15.27 -4.08 4.26
N ALA A 142 15.06 -3.02 5.04
CA ALA A 142 14.98 -3.13 6.50
C ALA A 142 13.79 -3.99 6.94
N LEU A 143 12.63 -3.87 6.27
CA LEU A 143 11.48 -4.75 6.50
C LEU A 143 11.81 -6.20 6.15
N GLU A 144 12.54 -6.46 5.07
CA GLU A 144 13.02 -7.82 4.74
C GLU A 144 13.96 -8.35 5.83
N ASN A 145 14.87 -7.52 6.36
CA ASN A 145 15.69 -7.92 7.50
C ASN A 145 14.84 -8.30 8.73
N LEU A 146 13.75 -7.56 8.98
CA LEU A 146 12.88 -7.75 10.14
C LEU A 146 11.90 -8.93 9.98
N PHE A 147 11.27 -9.11 8.82
CA PHE A 147 10.20 -10.09 8.62
C PHE A 147 10.61 -11.27 7.72
N GLY A 148 11.84 -11.25 7.19
CA GLY A 148 12.41 -12.30 6.37
C GLY A 148 11.61 -12.53 5.09
N GLN A 149 11.40 -13.81 4.76
CA GLN A 149 10.69 -14.26 3.56
C GLN A 149 9.19 -13.93 3.55
N ASN A 150 8.66 -13.30 4.60
CA ASN A 150 7.29 -12.80 4.61
C ASN A 150 7.16 -11.43 3.92
N VAL A 151 8.26 -10.80 3.51
CA VAL A 151 8.30 -9.61 2.65
C VAL A 151 8.60 -10.03 1.23
N GLY A 152 7.81 -9.55 0.26
CA GLY A 152 8.04 -9.78 -1.16
C GLY A 152 8.20 -8.47 -1.92
N PHE A 153 9.10 -8.48 -2.90
CA PHE A 153 9.33 -7.39 -3.85
C PHE A 153 8.73 -7.77 -5.21
N TYR A 154 7.95 -6.87 -5.77
CA TYR A 154 7.14 -7.10 -6.96
C TYR A 154 7.19 -5.89 -7.90
N GLY A 155 6.90 -6.12 -9.18
CA GLY A 155 6.82 -5.07 -10.19
C GLY A 155 5.43 -4.92 -10.80
N GLN A 156 5.32 -4.03 -11.79
CA GLN A 156 4.07 -3.81 -12.54
C GLN A 156 3.51 -5.11 -13.18
N GLN A 157 4.39 -6.03 -13.59
CA GLN A 157 3.98 -7.28 -14.22
C GLN A 157 3.20 -8.19 -13.26
N ASP A 158 3.54 -8.19 -11.97
CA ASP A 158 2.84 -8.96 -10.94
C ASP A 158 1.44 -8.42 -10.66
N LEU A 159 1.25 -7.10 -10.77
CA LEU A 159 -0.06 -6.47 -10.68
C LEU A 159 -0.92 -6.79 -11.90
N SER A 160 -0.32 -6.83 -13.09
CA SER A 160 -1.02 -7.21 -14.33
C SER A 160 -1.25 -8.72 -14.46
N SER A 161 -0.54 -9.55 -13.70
CA SER A 161 -0.61 -11.01 -13.77
C SER A 161 -1.93 -11.54 -13.22
N GLN A 162 -2.39 -12.67 -13.80
CA GLN A 162 -3.46 -13.49 -13.23
C GLN A 162 -3.02 -14.21 -11.94
N PHE A 163 -1.71 -14.42 -11.77
CA PHE A 163 -1.14 -14.98 -10.56
C PHE A 163 -1.00 -13.88 -9.51
N ASN A 164 -1.45 -14.17 -8.30
CA ASN A 164 -1.57 -13.19 -7.21
C ASN A 164 -1.06 -13.75 -5.87
N THR A 165 -0.02 -14.59 -5.94
CA THR A 165 0.62 -15.18 -4.76
C THR A 165 1.21 -14.12 -3.81
N TRP A 166 1.50 -12.91 -4.29
CA TRP A 166 1.93 -11.80 -3.45
C TRP A 166 0.91 -11.42 -2.36
N MET A 167 -0.36 -11.78 -2.52
CA MET A 167 -1.40 -11.52 -1.53
C MET A 167 -1.27 -12.37 -0.25
N SER A 168 -0.44 -13.43 -0.26
CA SER A 168 -0.14 -14.24 0.92
C SER A 168 1.09 -13.76 1.72
N SER A 169 1.80 -12.74 1.22
CA SER A 169 2.93 -12.12 1.94
C SER A 169 2.43 -11.23 3.09
N LEU A 170 3.24 -11.06 4.15
CA LEU A 170 2.95 -10.06 5.18
C LEU A 170 3.05 -8.64 4.60
N VAL A 171 4.11 -8.38 3.84
CA VAL A 171 4.33 -7.12 3.13
C VAL A 171 4.62 -7.40 1.66
N ALA A 172 3.93 -6.69 0.78
CA ALA A 172 4.20 -6.66 -0.65
C ALA A 172 4.68 -5.26 -1.04
N VAL A 173 5.96 -5.16 -1.37
CA VAL A 173 6.61 -3.94 -1.85
C VAL A 173 6.51 -3.92 -3.36
N PHE A 174 5.96 -2.84 -3.91
CA PHE A 174 5.95 -2.59 -5.35
C PHE A 174 6.78 -1.35 -5.67
N GLU A 175 7.71 -1.50 -6.60
CA GLU A 175 8.53 -0.40 -7.11
C GLU A 175 8.04 0.03 -8.50
N GLU A 176 8.01 1.35 -8.72
CA GLU A 176 7.79 1.96 -10.05
C GLU A 176 6.53 1.43 -10.77
N ILE A 177 5.39 1.42 -10.06
CA ILE A 177 4.13 1.05 -10.67
C ILE A 177 3.64 2.13 -11.64
N ASN A 178 3.15 1.70 -12.80
CA ASN A 178 2.44 2.56 -13.72
C ASN A 178 0.95 2.41 -13.44
N GLU A 179 0.35 3.46 -12.87
CA GLU A 179 -1.05 3.39 -12.50
C GLU A 179 -1.94 3.25 -13.74
N THR A 180 -2.74 2.20 -13.70
CA THR A 180 -3.95 2.05 -14.51
C THR A 180 -5.11 1.84 -13.56
N GLU A 181 -6.31 2.23 -13.98
CA GLU A 181 -7.52 2.06 -13.17
C GLU A 181 -7.68 0.60 -12.68
N THR A 182 -7.36 -0.38 -13.53
CA THR A 182 -7.35 -1.79 -13.18
C THR A 182 -6.35 -2.12 -12.07
N THR A 183 -5.12 -1.61 -12.18
CA THR A 183 -4.06 -1.82 -11.19
C THR A 183 -4.45 -1.22 -9.84
N LEU A 184 -4.94 0.02 -9.87
CA LEU A 184 -5.39 0.75 -8.69
C LEU A 184 -6.55 0.04 -7.98
N ASN A 185 -7.54 -0.45 -8.75
CA ASN A 185 -8.64 -1.23 -8.21
C ASN A 185 -8.16 -2.54 -7.58
N LYS A 186 -7.18 -3.22 -8.19
CA LYS A 186 -6.57 -4.44 -7.63
C LYS A 186 -5.87 -4.15 -6.29
N LEU A 187 -5.12 -3.05 -6.20
CA LEU A 187 -4.46 -2.62 -4.95
C LEU A 187 -5.48 -2.31 -3.84
N LYS A 188 -6.53 -1.52 -4.16
CA LYS A 188 -7.61 -1.18 -3.20
C LYS A 188 -8.40 -2.40 -2.74
N ALA A 189 -8.64 -3.35 -3.64
CA ALA A 189 -9.29 -4.60 -3.31
C ALA A 189 -8.42 -5.43 -2.38
N ALA A 190 -7.13 -5.60 -2.71
CA ALA A 190 -6.19 -6.40 -1.91
C ALA A 190 -6.03 -5.86 -0.48
N SER A 191 -6.03 -4.54 -0.28
CA SER A 191 -5.88 -3.93 1.04
C SER A 191 -7.11 -4.03 1.95
N THR A 192 -8.29 -4.41 1.42
CA THR A 192 -9.54 -4.43 2.20
C THR A 192 -10.41 -5.68 2.03
N ALA A 193 -10.02 -6.59 1.13
CA ALA A 193 -10.76 -7.79 0.84
C ALA A 193 -10.89 -8.67 2.08
N ARG A 194 -12.08 -9.23 2.29
CA ARG A 194 -12.30 -10.25 3.32
C ARG A 194 -11.84 -11.63 2.87
N SER A 195 -11.83 -11.85 1.56
CA SER A 195 -11.52 -13.11 0.92
C SER A 195 -11.08 -12.85 -0.51
N VAL A 196 -10.09 -13.59 -0.98
CA VAL A 196 -9.56 -13.57 -2.35
C VAL A 196 -9.26 -14.98 -2.82
N THR A 197 -9.38 -15.24 -4.11
CA THR A 197 -8.92 -16.50 -4.71
C THR A 197 -7.46 -16.34 -5.12
N ILE A 198 -6.57 -17.15 -4.54
CA ILE A 198 -5.16 -17.20 -4.92
C ILE A 198 -5.02 -18.14 -6.11
N ASN A 199 -4.49 -17.61 -7.21
CA ASN A 199 -4.09 -18.37 -8.38
C ASN A 199 -2.56 -18.45 -8.37
N ALA A 200 -2.04 -19.67 -8.23
CA ALA A 200 -0.62 -19.96 -8.32
C ALA A 200 -0.35 -20.88 -9.52
N LYS A 201 0.84 -20.78 -10.11
CA LYS A 201 1.21 -21.58 -11.27
C LYS A 201 1.28 -23.06 -10.88
N TYR A 202 0.62 -23.92 -11.66
CA TYR A 202 0.58 -25.37 -11.44
C TYR A 202 -0.04 -25.82 -10.10
N GLN A 203 -0.84 -24.96 -9.46
CA GLN A 203 -1.57 -25.29 -8.24
C GLN A 203 -3.06 -25.02 -8.44
N GLN A 204 -3.91 -25.77 -7.73
CA GLN A 204 -5.34 -25.50 -7.74
C GLN A 204 -5.61 -24.16 -7.02
N PRO A 205 -6.47 -23.30 -7.59
CA PRO A 205 -6.85 -22.07 -6.92
C PRO A 205 -7.52 -22.35 -5.58
N TYR A 206 -7.24 -21.54 -4.57
CA TYR A 206 -7.84 -21.66 -3.24
C TYR A 206 -8.27 -20.30 -2.71
N THR A 207 -9.29 -20.31 -1.85
CA THR A 207 -9.80 -19.11 -1.19
C THR A 207 -8.97 -18.79 0.05
N PHE A 208 -8.65 -17.52 0.23
CA PHE A 208 -7.73 -17.03 1.24
C PHE A 208 -8.20 -15.70 1.80
N ASN A 209 -8.00 -15.47 3.09
CA ASN A 209 -8.26 -14.16 3.70
C ASN A 209 -6.96 -13.35 3.64
N PRO A 210 -6.85 -12.34 2.77
CA PRO A 210 -5.61 -11.60 2.60
C PRO A 210 -5.30 -10.78 3.86
N PHE A 211 -4.04 -10.80 4.27
CA PHE A 211 -3.50 -10.00 5.38
C PHE A 211 -2.32 -9.12 4.95
N VAL A 212 -2.05 -9.07 3.63
CA VAL A 212 -0.94 -8.35 3.01
C VAL A 212 -1.02 -6.85 3.28
N LYS A 213 0.12 -6.25 3.58
CA LYS A 213 0.30 -4.80 3.63
C LYS A 213 1.08 -4.38 2.40
N ILE A 214 0.57 -3.36 1.73
CA ILE A 214 1.13 -2.91 0.47
C ILE A 214 1.97 -1.68 0.73
N ILE A 215 3.19 -1.70 0.22
CA ILE A 215 4.09 -0.55 0.21
C ILE A 215 4.40 -0.21 -1.24
N LEU A 216 4.18 1.04 -1.62
CA LEU A 216 4.47 1.56 -2.96
C LEU A 216 5.69 2.47 -2.88
N LEU A 217 6.72 2.19 -3.66
CA LEU A 217 7.88 3.06 -3.82
C LEU A 217 7.81 3.74 -5.18
N SER A 218 7.82 5.07 -5.20
CA SER A 218 7.77 5.82 -6.46
C SER A 218 8.73 7.01 -6.47
N ASN A 219 9.28 7.28 -7.65
CA ASN A 219 10.03 8.50 -7.93
C ASN A 219 9.12 9.65 -8.40
N ASN A 220 7.83 9.37 -8.58
CA ASN A 220 6.81 10.36 -8.92
C ASN A 220 6.00 10.68 -7.66
N GLU A 221 6.03 11.94 -7.22
CA GLU A 221 5.38 12.36 -5.98
C GLU A 221 3.89 12.63 -6.13
N LYS A 222 3.40 12.82 -7.37
CA LYS A 222 2.09 13.46 -7.60
C LYS A 222 1.11 12.57 -8.37
N THR A 223 1.58 11.81 -9.34
CA THR A 223 0.72 11.06 -10.28
C THR A 223 1.01 9.57 -10.33
N PHE A 224 1.71 9.04 -9.32
CA PHE A 224 2.01 7.60 -9.21
C PHE A 224 0.77 6.74 -8.87
N ILE A 225 -0.29 7.35 -8.32
CA ILE A 225 -1.61 6.75 -8.13
C ILE A 225 -2.69 7.81 -8.34
N ARG A 226 -3.93 7.37 -8.60
CA ARG A 226 -5.12 8.22 -8.47
C ARG A 226 -5.82 8.01 -7.13
N ALA A 227 -6.10 9.11 -6.45
CA ALA A 227 -6.83 9.12 -5.19
C ALA A 227 -7.86 10.25 -5.19
N ASN A 228 -8.90 10.11 -4.35
CA ASN A 228 -9.84 11.20 -4.09
C ASN A 228 -9.91 11.45 -2.58
N ARG A 229 -10.59 12.53 -2.17
CA ARG A 229 -10.70 12.93 -0.74
C ARG A 229 -11.36 11.89 0.15
N ASN A 230 -12.15 10.99 -0.43
CA ASN A 230 -12.83 9.91 0.29
C ASN A 230 -12.00 8.62 0.34
N ASP A 231 -10.83 8.58 -0.29
CA ASP A 231 -9.97 7.41 -0.33
C ASP A 231 -9.05 7.37 0.89
N ILE A 232 -9.59 6.81 1.97
CA ILE A 232 -8.92 6.70 3.27
C ILE A 232 -7.89 5.55 3.34
N ARG A 233 -7.45 5.04 2.18
CA ARG A 233 -6.59 3.85 2.09
C ARG A 233 -5.12 4.15 1.92
N PHE A 234 -4.77 5.36 1.50
CA PHE A 234 -3.40 5.72 1.16
C PHE A 234 -2.78 6.58 2.25
N TRP A 235 -1.60 6.18 2.69
CA TRP A 235 -0.75 6.98 3.56
C TRP A 235 0.50 7.36 2.79
N VAL A 236 0.56 8.61 2.30
CA VAL A 236 1.63 9.06 1.40
C VAL A 236 2.68 9.83 2.19
N ARG A 237 3.93 9.35 2.18
CA ARG A 237 5.09 9.99 2.80
C ARG A 237 6.04 10.48 1.71
N LYS A 238 6.28 11.79 1.67
CA LYS A 238 7.36 12.38 0.88
C LYS A 238 8.65 12.31 1.68
N LEU A 239 9.71 11.75 1.09
CA LEU A 239 11.01 11.59 1.74
C LEU A 239 12.00 12.59 1.14
N SER A 240 12.87 13.14 1.99
CA SER A 240 13.99 13.98 1.58
C SER A 240 15.26 13.16 1.37
N PRO A 241 16.28 13.68 0.67
CA PRO A 241 17.59 13.04 0.56
C PRO A 241 18.21 12.80 1.92
N LEU A 242 18.95 11.70 2.03
CA LEU A 242 19.79 11.46 3.19
C LEU A 242 20.91 12.50 3.23
N ALA A 243 21.14 13.09 4.40
CA ALA A 243 22.16 14.14 4.57
C ALA A 243 23.59 13.63 4.33
N ALA A 244 23.84 12.35 4.62
CA ALA A 244 25.12 11.69 4.41
C ALA A 244 24.94 10.22 4.08
N TYR A 245 25.83 9.70 3.25
CA TYR A 245 25.92 8.27 2.97
C TYR A 245 26.74 7.57 4.05
N ASP A 246 26.15 6.56 4.71
CA ASP A 246 26.85 5.67 5.63
C ASP A 246 26.96 4.28 5.02
N HIS A 247 28.20 3.86 4.71
CA HIS A 247 28.49 2.56 4.14
C HIS A 247 28.09 1.39 5.04
N ASN A 248 28.03 1.59 6.36
CA ASN A 248 27.66 0.54 7.32
C ASN A 248 26.15 0.51 7.62
N PHE A 249 25.36 1.43 7.06
CA PHE A 249 23.96 1.60 7.44
C PHE A 249 23.13 0.31 7.30
N GLU A 250 23.18 -0.34 6.12
CA GLU A 250 22.45 -1.59 5.89
C GLU A 250 22.93 -2.75 6.78
N LYS A 251 24.24 -2.80 7.03
CA LYS A 251 24.83 -3.79 7.94
C LYS A 251 24.35 -3.57 9.38
N ASN A 252 24.30 -2.32 9.83
CA ASN A 252 23.84 -1.96 11.16
C ASN A 252 22.34 -2.26 11.32
N LEU A 253 21.50 -1.93 10.33
CA LEU A 253 20.08 -2.30 10.35
C LEU A 253 19.87 -3.79 10.58
N LYS A 254 20.64 -4.63 9.88
CA LYS A 254 20.57 -6.09 10.04
C LYS A 254 21.06 -6.57 11.41
N LEU A 255 22.12 -5.95 11.95
CA LEU A 255 22.65 -6.28 13.29
C LEU A 255 21.70 -5.86 14.41
N GLU A 256 20.99 -4.75 14.22
CA GLU A 256 20.02 -4.19 15.17
C GLU A 256 18.65 -4.88 15.11
N THR A 257 18.37 -5.69 14.08
CA THR A 257 17.07 -6.38 13.91
C THR A 257 16.57 -7.11 15.17
N PRO A 258 17.39 -7.90 15.91
CA PRO A 258 16.93 -8.55 17.14
C PRO A 258 16.42 -7.58 18.20
N ALA A 259 17.08 -6.42 18.33
CA ALA A 259 16.76 -5.37 19.29
C ALA A 259 15.46 -4.65 18.93
N VAL A 260 15.29 -4.32 17.65
CA VAL A 260 14.03 -3.73 17.16
C VAL A 260 12.87 -4.71 17.32
N ALA A 261 13.06 -5.99 17.00
CA ALA A 261 12.01 -6.98 17.18
C ALA A 261 11.58 -7.10 18.66
N TYR A 262 12.51 -6.96 19.61
CA TYR A 262 12.19 -6.91 21.04
C TYR A 262 11.40 -5.66 21.42
N TYR A 263 11.80 -4.51 20.91
CA TYR A 263 11.05 -3.27 21.10
C TYR A 263 9.63 -3.38 20.52
N LEU A 264 9.49 -3.92 19.30
CA LEU A 264 8.19 -4.09 18.66
C LEU A 264 7.32 -5.14 19.34
N SER A 265 7.89 -6.18 19.95
CA SER A 265 7.12 -7.20 20.69
C SER A 265 6.56 -6.69 22.01
N THR A 266 7.19 -5.67 22.60
CA THR A 266 6.81 -5.04 23.87
C THR A 266 6.06 -3.72 23.69
N TYR A 267 5.95 -3.23 22.45
CA TYR A 267 5.30 -1.96 22.14
C TYR A 267 3.82 -1.97 22.55
N VAL A 268 3.38 -0.92 23.25
CA VAL A 268 1.97 -0.79 23.65
C VAL A 268 1.17 -0.20 22.48
N LEU A 269 0.47 -1.06 21.74
CA LEU A 269 -0.42 -0.65 20.66
C LEU A 269 -1.62 0.11 21.21
N ARG A 270 -2.03 1.16 20.49
CA ARG A 270 -3.31 1.82 20.76
C ARG A 270 -4.44 1.03 20.10
N GLU A 271 -5.65 1.31 20.55
CA GLU A 271 -6.85 0.78 19.90
C GLU A 271 -6.98 1.31 18.45
N PRO A 272 -7.44 0.48 17.50
CA PRO A 272 -7.70 0.92 16.14
C PRO A 272 -8.68 2.10 16.10
N ARG A 273 -8.26 3.21 15.49
CA ARG A 273 -9.07 4.42 15.28
C ARG A 273 -9.91 4.36 14.00
N SER A 274 -9.66 3.34 13.17
CA SER A 274 -10.48 3.00 12.02
C SER A 274 -10.33 1.51 11.67
N ARG A 275 -11.06 1.06 10.63
CA ARG A 275 -10.85 -0.28 10.06
C ARG A 275 -9.41 -0.51 9.57
N MET A 276 -8.72 0.54 9.13
CA MET A 276 -7.32 0.51 8.72
C MET A 276 -6.37 0.98 9.82
N TYR A 277 -6.76 0.81 11.09
CA TYR A 277 -5.99 1.15 12.27
C TYR A 277 -5.82 2.65 12.54
N PHE A 278 -5.33 3.44 11.57
CA PHE A 278 -5.23 4.89 11.67
C PHE A 278 -6.51 5.58 11.20
N SER A 279 -6.85 6.71 11.80
CA SER A 279 -7.96 7.54 11.32
C SER A 279 -7.61 8.23 9.99
N PRO A 280 -8.61 8.59 9.16
CA PRO A 280 -8.36 9.34 7.92
C PRO A 280 -7.59 10.64 8.14
N GLN A 281 -7.84 11.33 9.25
CA GLN A 281 -7.18 12.58 9.61
C GLN A 281 -5.70 12.39 9.92
N GLU A 282 -5.32 11.25 10.51
CA GLU A 282 -3.93 10.96 10.85
C GLU A 282 -3.08 10.67 9.60
N ILE A 283 -3.65 10.04 8.57
CA ILE A 283 -2.92 9.72 7.33
C ILE A 283 -2.99 10.85 6.29
N GLU A 284 -3.72 11.93 6.58
CA GLU A 284 -3.88 13.09 5.70
C GLU A 284 -2.62 13.96 5.68
N THR A 285 -1.65 13.56 4.87
CA THR A 285 -0.40 14.31 4.66
C THR A 285 -0.52 15.33 3.53
N GLU A 286 0.39 16.30 3.50
CA GLU A 286 0.51 17.25 2.38
C GLU A 286 0.73 16.52 1.04
N ALA A 287 1.57 15.48 1.04
CA ALA A 287 1.81 14.66 -0.14
C ALA A 287 0.53 13.96 -0.63
N LEU A 288 -0.30 13.43 0.28
CA LEU A 288 -1.59 12.84 -0.10
C LEU A 288 -2.55 13.90 -0.68
N ARG A 289 -2.62 15.09 -0.08
CA ARG A 289 -3.43 16.20 -0.61
C ARG A 289 -3.02 16.58 -2.02
N LEU A 290 -1.71 16.62 -2.30
CA LEU A 290 -1.18 16.91 -3.63
C LEU A 290 -1.56 15.82 -4.64
N VAL A 291 -1.45 14.54 -4.26
CA VAL A 291 -1.88 13.41 -5.12
C VAL A 291 -3.38 13.49 -5.43
N VAL A 292 -4.21 13.78 -4.42
CA VAL A 292 -5.66 13.94 -4.59
C VAL A 292 -5.98 15.11 -5.52
N LYS A 293 -5.27 16.24 -5.37
CA LYS A 293 -5.40 17.38 -6.28
C LYS A 293 -5.03 17.00 -7.70
N GLU A 294 -3.89 16.37 -7.91
CA GLU A 294 -3.43 16.02 -9.25
C GLU A 294 -4.30 14.94 -9.93
N SER A 295 -4.98 14.13 -9.13
CA SER A 295 -5.95 13.12 -9.59
C SER A 295 -7.25 13.71 -10.14
N GLN A 296 -7.54 15.01 -9.92
CA GLN A 296 -8.72 15.67 -10.45
C GLN A 296 -8.65 15.81 -11.98
N SER A 297 -9.83 15.83 -12.63
CA SER A 297 -9.90 16.04 -14.07
C SER A 297 -9.43 17.45 -14.46
N ASN A 298 -8.94 17.62 -15.69
CA ASN A 298 -8.56 18.93 -16.21
C ASN A 298 -9.73 19.94 -16.14
N CYS A 299 -10.96 19.47 -16.39
CA CYS A 299 -12.16 20.28 -16.25
C CYS A 299 -12.31 20.85 -14.83
N VAL A 300 -12.07 20.05 -13.79
CA VAL A 300 -12.13 20.50 -12.39
C VAL A 300 -11.02 21.52 -12.10
N LYS A 301 -9.81 21.28 -12.59
CA LYS A 301 -8.67 22.19 -12.38
C LYS A 301 -8.93 23.56 -13.01
N GLU A 302 -9.35 23.58 -14.28
CA GLU A 302 -9.66 24.82 -15.01
C GLU A 302 -10.89 25.54 -14.46
N LEU A 303 -11.94 24.81 -14.07
CA LEU A 303 -13.09 25.39 -13.36
C LEU A 303 -12.68 26.04 -12.04
N SER A 304 -11.79 25.39 -11.28
CA SER A 304 -11.35 25.92 -9.98
C SER A 304 -10.58 27.23 -10.12
N GLU A 305 -9.69 27.32 -11.11
CA GLU A 305 -8.95 28.55 -11.44
C GLU A 305 -9.92 29.65 -11.88
N PHE A 306 -10.81 29.34 -12.83
CA PHE A 306 -11.80 30.29 -13.32
C PHE A 306 -12.74 30.82 -12.23
N ILE A 307 -13.23 29.94 -11.35
CA ILE A 307 -14.09 30.32 -10.22
C ILE A 307 -13.30 31.20 -9.23
N ALA A 308 -12.03 30.88 -8.97
CA ALA A 308 -11.19 31.67 -8.08
C ALA A 308 -11.00 33.10 -8.61
N ASP A 309 -10.66 33.25 -9.90
CA ASP A 309 -10.50 34.55 -10.55
C ASP A 309 -11.83 35.33 -10.56
N SER A 310 -12.94 34.66 -10.93
CA SER A 310 -14.26 35.29 -10.98
C SER A 310 -14.75 35.79 -9.62
N LEU A 311 -14.37 35.11 -8.53
CA LEU A 311 -14.72 35.52 -7.17
C LEU A 311 -13.88 36.69 -6.66
N GLU A 312 -12.71 36.98 -7.25
CA GLU A 312 -11.98 38.23 -6.98
C GLU A 312 -12.73 39.45 -7.52
N ASP A 313 -13.36 39.30 -8.68
CA ASP A 313 -14.14 40.35 -9.33
C ASP A 313 -15.56 40.51 -8.77
N ALA A 314 -16.20 39.40 -8.37
CA ALA A 314 -17.58 39.39 -7.87
C ALA A 314 -17.84 38.26 -6.86
N ASP A 315 -18.15 38.62 -5.60
CA ASP A 315 -18.62 37.71 -4.55
C ASP A 315 -20.03 38.10 -4.08
N PRO A 316 -21.07 37.26 -4.29
CA PRO A 316 -21.04 35.91 -4.86
C PRO A 316 -21.02 35.89 -6.40
N PHE A 317 -20.29 34.94 -6.97
CA PHE A 317 -20.32 34.63 -8.39
C PHE A 317 -21.47 33.64 -8.68
N LEU A 318 -22.34 33.98 -9.64
CA LEU A 318 -23.49 33.17 -10.05
C LEU A 318 -23.36 32.76 -11.51
N ALA A 319 -23.42 31.46 -11.80
CA ALA A 319 -23.35 30.96 -13.17
C ALA A 319 -24.23 29.72 -13.39
N THR A 320 -24.79 29.57 -14.59
CA THR A 320 -25.39 28.30 -15.03
C THR A 320 -24.32 27.40 -15.65
N THR A 321 -24.61 26.11 -15.84
CA THR A 321 -23.74 25.22 -16.64
C THR A 321 -23.53 25.73 -18.06
N LEU A 322 -24.51 26.46 -18.64
CA LEU A 322 -24.35 27.07 -19.96
C LEU A 322 -23.35 28.21 -19.94
N ASP A 323 -23.44 29.09 -18.94
CA ASP A 323 -22.48 30.19 -18.82
C ASP A 323 -21.07 29.65 -18.62
N LEU A 324 -20.88 28.65 -17.74
CA LEU A 324 -19.57 28.02 -17.54
C LEU A 324 -19.06 27.30 -18.80
N PHE A 325 -19.95 26.69 -19.57
CA PHE A 325 -19.60 26.08 -20.86
C PHE A 325 -19.12 27.11 -21.89
N ASP A 326 -19.77 28.28 -21.94
CA ASP A 326 -19.38 29.36 -22.83
C ASP A 326 -18.11 30.08 -22.33
N LEU A 327 -17.91 30.18 -21.01
CA LEU A 327 -16.74 30.82 -20.39
C LEU A 327 -15.46 29.98 -20.48
N LEU A 328 -15.58 28.66 -20.53
CA LEU A 328 -14.47 27.72 -20.75
C LEU A 328 -14.22 27.48 -22.25
N ASP A 329 -14.58 28.42 -23.12
CA ASP A 329 -14.43 28.35 -24.58
C ASP A 329 -14.91 27.04 -25.22
N LYS A 330 -15.89 26.38 -24.59
CA LYS A 330 -16.45 25.09 -25.02
C LYS A 330 -15.42 23.95 -25.09
N HIS A 331 -14.32 24.06 -24.33
CA HIS A 331 -13.28 23.02 -24.22
C HIS A 331 -13.82 21.71 -23.64
N TYR A 332 -14.85 21.77 -22.80
CA TYR A 332 -15.49 20.61 -22.17
C TYR A 332 -16.96 20.51 -22.55
N THR A 333 -17.51 19.31 -22.49
CA THR A 333 -18.96 19.11 -22.64
C THR A 333 -19.70 19.63 -21.40
N ARG A 334 -20.97 20.02 -21.58
CA ARG A 334 -21.84 20.41 -20.45
C ARG A 334 -22.01 19.29 -19.42
N SER A 335 -21.87 18.03 -19.84
CA SER A 335 -21.95 16.88 -18.94
C SER A 335 -20.73 16.83 -18.02
N GLU A 336 -19.53 17.04 -18.54
CA GLU A 336 -18.29 17.06 -17.74
C GLU A 336 -18.32 18.20 -16.73
N ILE A 337 -18.70 19.41 -17.15
CA ILE A 337 -18.83 20.57 -16.24
C ILE A 337 -19.85 20.28 -15.14
N LYS A 338 -21.00 19.70 -15.49
CA LYS A 338 -22.02 19.32 -14.51
C LYS A 338 -21.50 18.27 -13.54
N GLN A 339 -20.80 17.24 -14.02
CA GLN A 339 -20.22 16.20 -13.19
C GLN A 339 -19.16 16.76 -12.24
N ALA A 340 -18.28 17.63 -12.73
CA ALA A 340 -17.28 18.32 -11.91
C ALA A 340 -17.95 19.08 -10.77
N LEU A 341 -18.92 19.96 -11.09
CA LEU A 341 -19.65 20.76 -10.09
C LEU A 341 -20.35 19.87 -9.04
N GLN A 342 -20.95 18.76 -9.45
CA GLN A 342 -21.70 17.88 -8.56
C GLN A 342 -20.80 16.97 -7.70
N ASN A 343 -19.79 16.35 -8.31
CA ASN A 343 -19.01 15.29 -7.68
C ASN A 343 -17.79 15.84 -6.94
N ASP A 344 -17.12 16.85 -7.49
CA ASP A 344 -15.86 17.38 -6.95
C ASP A 344 -16.09 18.62 -6.07
N PHE A 345 -16.97 19.52 -6.51
CA PHE A 345 -17.31 20.73 -5.74
C PHE A 345 -18.50 20.53 -4.80
N CYS A 346 -19.19 19.39 -4.86
CA CYS A 346 -20.40 19.10 -4.07
C CYS A 346 -21.50 20.17 -4.22
N LEU A 347 -21.60 20.80 -5.39
CA LEU A 347 -22.55 21.87 -5.68
C LEU A 347 -23.79 21.36 -6.39
N SER A 348 -24.93 21.95 -6.03
CA SER A 348 -26.21 21.74 -6.72
C SER A 348 -26.75 23.08 -7.21
N PRO A 349 -27.35 23.13 -8.41
CA PRO A 349 -27.95 24.35 -8.90
C PRO A 349 -29.20 24.72 -8.09
N SER A 350 -29.62 25.98 -8.16
CA SER A 350 -30.84 26.45 -7.51
C SER A 350 -32.07 25.62 -7.94
N VAL A 351 -32.95 25.31 -6.98
CA VAL A 351 -34.16 24.50 -7.21
C VAL A 351 -35.07 25.17 -8.26
N ASN A 352 -35.29 26.47 -8.07
CA ASN A 352 -36.07 27.30 -8.98
C ASN A 352 -35.16 28.20 -9.82
N PRO A 353 -35.56 28.53 -11.06
CA PRO A 353 -34.88 29.55 -11.84
C PRO A 353 -34.91 30.89 -11.09
N VAL A 354 -33.74 31.53 -10.98
CA VAL A 354 -33.58 32.84 -10.36
C VAL A 354 -33.01 33.81 -11.38
N ARG A 355 -33.33 35.10 -11.21
CA ARG A 355 -32.71 36.17 -11.98
C ARG A 355 -31.32 36.46 -11.41
N TYR A 356 -30.30 36.48 -12.27
CA TYR A 356 -28.91 36.72 -11.89
C TYR A 356 -28.21 37.59 -12.94
N THR A 357 -27.05 38.12 -12.58
CA THR A 357 -26.19 38.89 -13.47
C THR A 357 -24.98 38.04 -13.83
N THR A 358 -24.69 37.90 -15.12
CA THR A 358 -23.51 37.17 -15.60
C THR A 358 -22.24 37.98 -15.36
N ILE A 359 -21.07 37.34 -15.48
CA ILE A 359 -19.77 38.05 -15.38
C ILE A 359 -19.63 39.16 -16.43
N SER A 360 -20.29 39.02 -17.58
CA SER A 360 -20.39 40.04 -18.64
C SER A 360 -21.40 41.15 -18.35
N GLY A 361 -22.00 41.21 -17.16
CA GLY A 361 -22.96 42.24 -16.75
C GLY A 361 -24.38 42.06 -17.29
N LEU A 362 -24.70 40.93 -17.95
CA LEU A 362 -26.03 40.69 -18.54
C LEU A 362 -26.98 40.08 -17.51
N SER A 363 -28.21 40.60 -17.46
CA SER A 363 -29.26 40.02 -16.61
C SER A 363 -29.92 38.83 -17.32
N LYS A 364 -29.80 37.64 -16.73
CA LYS A 364 -30.39 36.39 -17.23
C LYS A 364 -31.27 35.72 -16.15
N THR A 365 -32.07 34.74 -16.55
CA THR A 365 -32.85 33.89 -15.62
C THR A 365 -32.47 32.42 -15.86
N GLY A 366 -32.12 31.70 -14.80
CA GLY A 366 -31.67 30.32 -14.93
C GLY A 366 -31.53 29.61 -13.59
N ARG A 367 -31.26 28.31 -13.63
CA ARG A 367 -30.88 27.53 -12.45
C ARG A 367 -29.37 27.66 -12.26
N VAL A 368 -28.97 28.45 -11.29
CA VAL A 368 -27.57 28.87 -11.11
C VAL A 368 -26.88 28.07 -10.02
N TYR A 369 -25.58 27.90 -10.16
CA TYR A 369 -24.67 27.55 -9.08
C TYR A 369 -24.23 28.85 -8.40
N THR A 370 -24.15 28.81 -7.07
CA THR A 370 -23.69 29.94 -6.26
C THR A 370 -22.30 29.64 -5.74
N PHE A 371 -21.34 30.46 -6.14
CA PHE A 371 -19.97 30.41 -5.67
C PHE A 371 -19.77 31.58 -4.71
N THR A 372 -19.08 31.34 -3.59
CA THR A 372 -18.88 32.35 -2.53
C THR A 372 -17.41 32.44 -2.14
N GLY A 373 -16.98 33.57 -1.58
CA GLY A 373 -15.62 33.76 -1.06
C GLY A 373 -15.17 32.72 -0.02
N ASN A 374 -16.10 32.07 0.67
CA ASN A 374 -15.79 30.95 1.55
C ASN A 374 -15.29 29.71 0.79
N MET A 375 -15.73 29.50 -0.45
CA MET A 375 -15.23 28.43 -1.33
C MET A 375 -13.81 28.73 -1.83
N LEU A 376 -13.50 30.01 -2.02
CA LEU A 376 -12.17 30.50 -2.42
C LEU A 376 -11.06 30.04 -1.47
N GLN A 377 -11.31 29.96 -0.16
CA GLN A 377 -10.32 29.43 0.80
C GLN A 377 -10.08 27.93 0.63
N SER A 378 -11.14 27.15 0.37
CA SER A 378 -11.03 25.71 0.10
C SER A 378 -10.39 25.39 -1.27
N LEU A 379 -10.59 26.28 -2.24
CA LEU A 379 -9.95 26.21 -3.56
C LEU A 379 -8.49 26.65 -3.43
N ARG A 380 -8.17 27.80 -2.84
CA ARG A 380 -6.79 28.31 -2.70
C ARG A 380 -5.89 27.50 -1.77
N GLN A 381 -6.39 26.88 -0.69
CA GLN A 381 -5.61 25.89 0.05
C GLN A 381 -5.20 24.67 -0.82
N SER A 382 -5.84 24.49 -1.97
CA SER A 382 -5.45 23.54 -3.00
C SER A 382 -4.39 24.09 -3.97
N TYR A 383 -4.14 25.40 -4.06
CA TYR A 383 -3.24 26.04 -5.06
C TYR A 383 -2.06 26.83 -4.48
N THR A 384 -2.01 27.13 -3.18
CA THR A 384 -0.92 27.91 -2.54
C THR A 384 0.13 27.02 -1.87
N LEU A 385 0.71 26.08 -2.62
CA LEU A 385 1.93 25.36 -2.24
C LEU A 385 2.88 25.41 -3.45
N ILE A 386 3.53 26.56 -3.60
CA ILE A 386 4.74 26.76 -4.42
C ILE A 386 5.89 26.98 -3.45
#